data_AF-A0A0M8T112-F1
#
_entry.id   AF-A0A0M8T112-F1
#
_cell.length_a   1.000
_cell.length_b   1.000
_cell.length_c   1.000
_cell.angle_alpha   90.00
_cell.angle_beta   90.00
_cell.angle_gamma   90.00
#
_symmetry.space_group_name_H-M   'P 1'
#
loop_
_entity.id
_entity.type
_entity.pdbx_description
1 polymer ?
#
loop_
_entity_poly.entity_id
_entity_poly.type
_entity_poly.pdbx_seq_one_letter_code
_entity_poly.pdbx_strand_id
1 'polypeptide(L)'
;MRPVPKDVRASRYLGAGRLAELATDLRPLLEQTARAGTTTTWKAIRQRLPALARLHRDDESVLLWLVDDERDQGDPLLSALVTVGDRQMHPRFPAIAEQLGVTAGRYPTQQRSTWNYEVLKSHQRWRHRN
;
A
#
# COMPACT_ATOMS: atom_id res chain seq x y z
N MET A 1 -12.97 4.60 15.10
CA MET A 1 -12.67 3.29 14.47
C MET A 1 -12.88 3.45 12.97
N ARG A 2 -11.84 3.29 12.14
CA ARG A 2 -11.98 3.37 10.68
C ARG A 2 -12.79 2.15 10.21
N PRO A 3 -13.69 2.30 9.22
CA PRO A 3 -14.44 1.17 8.71
C PRO A 3 -13.47 0.19 8.02
N VAL A 4 -13.37 -1.02 8.57
CA VAL A 4 -12.63 -2.12 7.96
C VAL A 4 -13.19 -2.35 6.54
N PRO A 5 -12.35 -2.37 5.49
CA PRO A 5 -12.82 -2.53 4.12
C PRO A 5 -13.66 -3.80 3.96
N LYS A 6 -14.65 -3.73 3.07
CA LYS A 6 -15.46 -4.91 2.69
C LYS A 6 -14.57 -6.06 2.22
N ASP A 7 -13.44 -5.73 1.59
CA ASP A 7 -12.45 -6.69 1.08
C ASP A 7 -11.67 -7.38 2.21
N VAL A 8 -11.45 -6.73 3.37
CA VAL A 8 -10.83 -7.37 4.55
C VAL A 8 -11.77 -8.42 5.15
N ARG A 9 -13.07 -8.11 5.19
CA ARG A 9 -14.10 -9.09 5.59
C ARG A 9 -14.33 -10.18 4.54
N ALA A 10 -13.93 -9.91 3.29
CA ALA A 10 -14.07 -10.80 2.15
C ALA A 10 -12.74 -11.46 1.72
N SER A 11 -11.66 -11.36 2.51
CA SER A 11 -10.49 -12.20 2.28
C SER A 11 -10.92 -13.64 2.50
N ARG A 12 -11.18 -14.32 1.38
CA ARG A 12 -11.70 -15.70 1.37
C ARG A 12 -10.58 -16.72 1.56
N TYR A 13 -9.31 -16.30 1.58
CA TYR A 13 -8.17 -17.19 1.42
C TYR A 13 -7.20 -17.18 2.60
N LEU A 14 -7.09 -16.08 3.36
CA LEU A 14 -6.27 -16.00 4.57
C LEU A 14 -7.05 -15.39 5.73
N GLY A 15 -6.87 -15.94 6.93
CA GLY A 15 -7.47 -15.37 8.14
C GLY A 15 -6.89 -13.98 8.45
N ALA A 16 -7.71 -13.10 9.04
CA ALA A 16 -7.34 -11.71 9.32
C ALA A 16 -6.04 -11.55 10.12
N GLY A 17 -5.77 -12.44 11.09
CA GLY A 17 -4.53 -12.44 11.85
C GLY A 17 -3.28 -12.67 10.98
N ARG A 18 -3.37 -13.61 10.03
CA ARG A 18 -2.26 -13.88 9.11
C ARG A 18 -1.98 -12.71 8.17
N LEU A 19 -3.02 -12.00 7.73
CA LEU A 19 -2.86 -10.82 6.89
C LEU A 19 -2.21 -9.66 7.65
N ALA A 20 -2.53 -9.49 8.94
CA ALA A 20 -1.89 -8.48 9.78
C ALA A 20 -0.40 -8.77 10.01
N GLU A 21 -0.02 -10.03 10.25
CA GLU A 21 1.39 -10.44 10.32
C GLU A 21 2.13 -10.11 9.01
N LEU A 22 1.54 -10.49 7.87
CA LEU A 22 2.16 -10.25 6.57
C LEU A 22 2.24 -8.76 6.21
N ALA A 23 1.28 -7.94 6.65
CA ALA A 23 1.35 -6.48 6.51
C ALA A 23 2.48 -5.89 7.37
N THR A 24 2.66 -6.40 8.58
CA THR A 24 3.76 -6.04 9.48
C THR A 24 5.11 -6.35 8.84
N ASP A 25 5.24 -7.49 8.14
CA ASP A 25 6.45 -7.85 7.40
C ASP A 25 6.65 -7.01 6.12
N LEU A 26 5.56 -6.62 5.45
CA LEU A 26 5.64 -5.80 4.23
C LEU A 26 6.04 -4.36 4.53
N ARG A 27 5.61 -3.79 5.66
CA ARG A 27 5.83 -2.38 5.97
C ARG A 27 7.32 -1.97 5.93
N PRO A 28 8.27 -2.65 6.61
CA PRO A 28 9.69 -2.32 6.54
C PRO A 28 10.25 -2.35 5.11
N LEU A 29 9.76 -3.26 4.26
CA LEU A 29 10.16 -3.31 2.86
C LEU A 29 9.73 -2.03 2.11
N LEU A 30 8.50 -1.56 2.33
CA LEU A 30 8.00 -0.34 1.70
C LEU A 30 8.68 0.92 2.25
N GLU A 31 9.01 0.95 3.54
CA GLU A 31 9.80 2.03 4.13
C GLU A 31 11.21 2.11 3.53
N GLN A 32 11.87 0.97 3.30
CA GLN A 32 13.15 0.92 2.59
C GLN A 32 13.01 1.41 1.14
N THR A 33 11.95 1.00 0.44
CA THR A 33 11.63 1.48 -0.91
C THR A 33 11.40 3.00 -0.92
N ALA A 34 10.71 3.53 0.09
CA ALA A 34 10.49 4.96 0.29
C ALA A 34 11.82 5.70 0.47
N ARG A 35 12.69 5.20 1.35
CA ARG A 35 14.02 5.75 1.64
C ARG A 35 14.93 5.75 0.40
N ALA A 36 14.85 4.70 -0.42
CA ALA A 36 15.60 4.60 -1.67
C ALA A 36 15.08 5.55 -2.77
N GLY A 37 13.95 6.23 -2.58
CA GLY A 37 13.38 7.12 -3.58
C GLY A 37 12.82 6.38 -4.80
N THR A 38 12.37 5.14 -4.62
CA THR A 38 11.93 4.25 -5.72
C THR A 38 10.52 3.71 -5.50
N THR A 39 9.87 3.19 -6.54
CA THR A 39 8.66 2.38 -6.40
C THR A 39 8.97 0.89 -6.54
N THR A 40 8.04 0.04 -6.13
CA THR A 40 8.16 -1.41 -6.24
C THR A 40 6.96 -2.02 -6.95
N THR A 41 7.01 -3.33 -7.18
CA THR A 41 5.93 -4.13 -7.77
C THR A 41 5.69 -5.37 -6.92
N TRP A 42 4.51 -5.99 -7.03
CA TRP A 42 4.24 -7.28 -6.38
C TRP A 42 5.24 -8.38 -6.77
N LYS A 43 5.74 -8.37 -8.01
CA LYS A 43 6.80 -9.28 -8.45
C LYS A 43 8.07 -9.11 -7.61
N ALA A 44 8.54 -7.88 -7.44
CA ALA A 44 9.74 -7.58 -6.64
C ALA A 44 9.51 -7.82 -5.14
N ILE A 45 8.32 -7.51 -4.64
CA ILE A 45 7.93 -7.80 -3.24
C ILE A 45 8.01 -9.31 -2.97
N ARG A 46 7.41 -10.16 -3.83
CA ARG A 46 7.40 -11.61 -3.66
C ARG A 46 8.79 -12.25 -3.71
N GLN A 47 9.73 -11.63 -4.43
CA GLN A 47 11.14 -12.07 -4.43
C GLN A 47 11.83 -11.81 -3.09
N ARG A 48 11.48 -10.71 -2.41
CA ARG A 48 12.07 -10.32 -1.11
C ARG A 48 11.32 -10.92 0.08
N LEU A 49 10.03 -11.21 -0.08
CA LEU A 49 9.15 -11.79 0.93
C LEU A 49 8.47 -13.05 0.36
N PRO A 50 9.15 -14.22 0.41
CA PRO A 50 8.60 -15.48 -0.12
C PRO A 50 7.27 -15.90 0.51
N ALA A 51 6.99 -15.45 1.74
CA ALA A 51 5.72 -15.67 2.42
C ALA A 51 4.51 -15.11 1.63
N LEU A 52 4.73 -14.13 0.74
CA LEU A 52 3.71 -13.50 -0.10
C LEU A 52 3.57 -14.16 -1.48
N ALA A 53 4.37 -15.19 -1.79
CA ALA A 53 4.43 -15.78 -3.14
C ALA A 53 3.10 -16.36 -3.62
N ARG A 54 2.28 -16.89 -2.70
CA ARG A 54 0.97 -17.49 -2.98
C ARG A 54 -0.21 -16.58 -2.64
N LEU A 55 0.05 -15.30 -2.32
CA LEU A 55 -0.99 -14.37 -1.93
C LEU A 55 -1.93 -14.08 -3.11
N HIS A 56 -3.23 -14.19 -2.88
CA HIS A 56 -4.25 -13.86 -3.87
C HIS A 56 -4.32 -12.34 -4.11
N ARG A 57 -4.73 -11.92 -5.30
CA ARG A 57 -4.78 -10.50 -5.69
C ARG A 57 -5.71 -9.64 -4.82
N ASP A 58 -6.76 -10.23 -4.28
CA ASP A 58 -7.67 -9.54 -3.36
C ASP A 58 -7.01 -9.32 -1.99
N ASP A 59 -6.28 -10.31 -1.50
CA ASP A 59 -5.52 -10.22 -0.26
C ASP A 59 -4.36 -9.23 -0.38
N GLU A 60 -3.74 -9.10 -1.56
CA GLU A 60 -2.75 -8.05 -1.85
C GLU A 60 -3.31 -6.66 -1.51
N SER A 61 -4.58 -6.40 -1.84
CA SER A 61 -5.18 -5.07 -1.65
C SER A 61 -5.54 -4.82 -0.20
N VAL A 62 -6.02 -5.87 0.49
CA VAL A 62 -6.20 -5.86 1.95
C VAL A 62 -4.89 -5.59 2.65
N LEU A 63 -3.81 -6.22 2.21
CA LEU A 63 -2.50 -6.10 2.82
C LEU A 63 -1.92 -4.69 2.63
N LEU A 64 -2.09 -4.07 1.45
CA LEU A 64 -1.74 -2.67 1.24
C LEU A 64 -2.55 -1.71 2.12
N TRP A 65 -3.83 -1.99 2.35
CA TRP A 65 -4.64 -1.21 3.28
C TRP A 65 -4.13 -1.38 4.72
N LEU A 66 -3.86 -2.61 5.16
CA LEU A 66 -3.36 -2.91 6.51
C LEU A 66 -2.01 -2.26 6.83
N VAL A 67 -1.10 -2.18 5.84
CA VAL A 67 0.19 -1.49 5.99
C VAL A 67 0.01 -0.06 6.48
N ASP A 68 -1.02 0.62 6.00
CA ASP A 68 -1.27 2.03 6.24
C ASP A 68 -2.40 2.28 7.26
N ASP A 69 -3.06 1.25 7.82
CA ASP A 69 -4.19 1.43 8.75
C ASP A 69 -3.72 2.02 10.09
N GLU A 70 -2.56 1.59 10.59
CA GLU A 70 -1.96 2.07 11.84
C GLU A 70 -1.14 3.36 11.68
N ARG A 71 -1.18 4.02 10.52
CA ARG A 71 -0.44 5.26 10.31
C ARG A 71 -1.05 6.44 11.07
N ASP A 72 -0.22 7.39 11.48
CA ASP A 72 -0.69 8.68 11.99
C ASP A 72 -1.44 9.45 10.89
N GLN A 73 -2.45 10.23 11.29
CA GLN A 73 -3.14 11.11 10.35
C GLN A 73 -2.16 12.14 9.79
N GLY A 74 -2.02 12.19 8.46
CA GLY A 74 -1.09 13.08 7.77
C GLY A 74 0.17 12.39 7.26
N ASP A 75 0.56 11.25 7.85
CA ASP A 75 1.64 10.43 7.29
C ASP A 75 1.24 9.93 5.90
N PRO A 76 2.20 9.88 4.94
CA PRO A 76 1.90 9.46 3.58
C PRO A 76 1.66 7.95 3.48
N LEU A 77 0.94 7.56 2.43
CA LEU A 77 0.60 6.17 2.14
C LEU A 77 1.82 5.43 1.57
N LEU A 78 2.33 4.43 2.29
CA LEU A 78 3.37 3.53 1.79
C LEU A 78 2.82 2.63 0.69
N SER A 79 1.53 2.29 0.71
CA SER A 79 0.85 1.55 -0.35
C SER A 79 0.95 2.23 -1.72
N ALA A 80 1.13 3.55 -1.78
CA ALA A 80 1.33 4.31 -3.01
C ALA A 80 2.61 3.88 -3.78
N LEU A 81 3.60 3.34 -3.06
CA LEU A 81 4.87 2.90 -3.64
C LEU A 81 4.75 1.59 -4.41
N VAL A 82 3.63 0.87 -4.27
CA VAL A 82 3.36 -0.36 -5.02
C VAL A 82 2.68 -0.02 -6.33
N THR A 83 3.35 -0.34 -7.42
CA THR A 83 2.92 -0.04 -8.80
C THR A 83 2.56 -1.32 -9.54
N VAL A 84 1.66 -1.20 -10.53
CA VAL A 84 1.69 -2.13 -11.66
C VAL A 84 2.86 -1.69 -12.54
N GLY A 85 3.54 -2.60 -13.25
CA GLY A 85 4.82 -2.36 -13.93
C GLY A 85 4.96 -1.02 -14.68
N ASP A 86 6.21 -0.63 -14.99
CA ASP A 86 6.53 0.66 -15.62
C ASP A 86 6.14 1.89 -14.78
N ARG A 87 6.20 1.73 -13.44
CA ARG A 87 5.92 2.79 -12.45
C ARG A 87 4.52 3.38 -12.60
N GLN A 88 3.53 2.59 -12.97
CA GLN A 88 2.17 3.05 -13.10
C GLN A 88 1.39 2.86 -11.80
N MET A 89 0.52 3.82 -11.48
CA MET A 89 -0.38 3.75 -10.31
C MET A 89 -1.12 2.40 -10.28
N HIS A 90 -1.11 1.75 -9.12
CA HIS A 90 -1.88 0.53 -8.93
C HIS A 90 -3.39 0.82 -9.06
N PRO A 91 -4.18 0.03 -9.83
CA PRO A 91 -5.60 0.30 -10.07
C PRO A 91 -6.47 0.40 -8.80
N ARG A 92 -6.06 -0.26 -7.71
CA ARG A 92 -6.76 -0.20 -6.43
C ARG A 92 -6.29 0.91 -5.50
N PHE A 93 -5.24 1.66 -5.87
CA PHE A 93 -4.77 2.78 -5.07
C PHE A 93 -5.88 3.77 -4.71
N PRO A 94 -6.77 4.22 -5.63
CA PRO A 94 -7.82 5.17 -5.27
C PRO A 94 -8.77 4.64 -4.21
N ALA A 95 -9.17 3.37 -4.31
CA ALA A 95 -10.06 2.75 -3.32
C ALA A 95 -9.40 2.62 -1.95
N ILE A 96 -8.12 2.19 -1.92
CA ILE A 96 -7.32 2.09 -0.69
C ILE A 96 -7.14 3.46 -0.04
N ALA A 97 -6.80 4.49 -0.82
CA ALA A 97 -6.62 5.86 -0.35
C ALA A 97 -7.89 6.40 0.31
N GLU A 98 -9.05 6.28 -0.36
CA GLU A 98 -10.34 6.75 0.19
C GLU A 98 -10.69 6.02 1.50
N GLN A 99 -10.45 4.71 1.58
CA GLN A 99 -10.66 3.91 2.80
C GLN A 99 -9.75 4.34 3.95
N LEU A 100 -8.57 4.88 3.64
CA LEU A 100 -7.59 5.40 4.60
C LEU A 100 -7.74 6.92 4.84
N GLY A 101 -8.84 7.51 4.37
CA GLY A 101 -9.19 8.92 4.57
C GLY A 101 -8.41 9.90 3.69
N VAL A 102 -7.79 9.43 2.60
CA VAL A 102 -7.13 10.27 1.60
C VAL A 102 -8.00 10.38 0.36
N THR A 103 -8.48 11.58 0.05
CA THR A 103 -9.33 11.81 -1.12
C THR A 103 -8.53 11.64 -2.42
N ALA A 104 -8.87 10.61 -3.18
CA ALA A 104 -8.27 10.31 -4.48
C ALA A 104 -9.03 10.98 -5.64
N GLY A 105 -10.27 11.40 -5.39
CA GLY A 105 -11.12 12.03 -6.40
C GLY A 105 -11.75 11.02 -7.37
N ARG A 106 -12.66 11.52 -8.21
CA ARG A 106 -13.51 10.66 -9.06
C ARG A 106 -12.94 10.40 -10.44
N TYR A 107 -12.05 11.26 -10.91
CA TYR A 107 -11.51 11.21 -12.28
C TYR A 107 -10.08 10.66 -12.31
N PRO A 108 -9.68 9.93 -13.37
CA PRO A 108 -8.35 9.33 -13.46
C PRO A 108 -7.18 10.31 -13.28
N THR A 109 -7.34 11.55 -13.74
CA THR A 109 -6.32 12.60 -13.61
C THR A 109 -6.14 13.05 -12.15
N GLN A 110 -7.22 13.17 -11.39
CA GLN A 110 -7.19 13.48 -9.96
C GLN A 110 -6.54 12.34 -9.18
N GLN A 111 -6.96 11.10 -9.46
CA GLN A 111 -6.42 9.90 -8.81
C GLN A 111 -4.92 9.76 -9.01
N ARG A 112 -4.45 9.96 -10.25
CA ARG A 112 -3.02 9.96 -10.58
C ARG A 112 -2.27 11.08 -9.87
N SER A 113 -2.87 12.26 -9.74
CA SER A 113 -2.27 13.40 -9.03
C SER A 113 -2.13 13.11 -7.53
N THR A 114 -3.18 12.58 -6.90
CA THR A 114 -3.13 12.14 -5.50
C THR A 114 -2.08 11.06 -5.29
N TRP A 115 -2.03 10.05 -6.19
CA TRP A 115 -1.00 9.01 -6.13
C TRP A 115 0.42 9.57 -6.22
N ASN A 116 0.70 10.44 -7.20
CA ASN A 116 1.99 11.10 -7.33
C ASN A 116 2.38 11.87 -6.07
N TYR A 117 1.42 12.56 -5.46
CA TYR A 117 1.64 13.33 -4.23
C TYR A 117 2.00 12.42 -3.05
N GLU A 118 1.29 11.30 -2.88
CA GLU A 118 1.58 10.33 -1.81
C GLU A 118 2.93 9.62 -2.02
N VAL A 119 3.31 9.31 -3.26
CA VAL A 119 4.66 8.79 -3.58
C VAL A 119 5.74 9.80 -3.18
N LEU A 120 5.58 11.08 -3.57
CA LEU A 120 6.55 12.13 -3.26
C LEU A 120 6.67 12.37 -1.76
N LYS A 121 5.55 12.44 -1.04
CA LYS A 121 5.55 12.59 0.42
C LYS A 121 6.23 11.40 1.10
N SER A 122 5.97 10.18 0.65
CA SER A 122 6.63 8.98 1.18
C SER A 122 8.15 9.08 1.01
N HIS A 123 8.64 9.48 -0.17
CA HIS A 123 10.08 9.68 -0.34
C HIS A 123 10.65 10.76 0.59
N GLN A 124 9.98 11.91 0.70
CA GLN A 124 10.43 13.00 1.58
C GLN A 124 10.46 12.57 3.06
N ARG A 125 9.44 11.84 3.50
CA ARG A 125 9.27 11.41 4.90
C ARG A 125 10.35 10.44 5.37
N TRP A 126 10.76 9.50 4.51
CA TRP A 126 11.74 8.46 4.86
C TRP A 126 13.17 8.76 4.42
N ARG A 127 13.41 9.83 3.65
CA ARG A 127 14.77 10.27 3.27
C ARG A 127 15.69 10.54 4.46
N HIS A 128 15.13 10.98 5.59
CA HIS A 128 15.89 11.44 6.76
C HIS A 128 15.69 10.59 8.02
N ARG A 129 14.85 9.55 7.97
CA ARG A 129 14.70 8.62 9.09
C ARG A 129 15.78 7.55 9.00
N ASN A 130 16.65 7.48 10.02
CA ASN A 130 17.58 6.37 10.25
C ASN A 130 16.83 5.14 10.75
#